data_AF-A0A0G0JLB9-F1
#
_entry.id   AF-A0A0G0JLB9-F1
#
_cell.length_a   1.000
_cell.length_b   1.000
_cell.length_c   1.000
_cell.angle_alpha   90.00
_cell.angle_beta   90.00
_cell.angle_gamma   90.00
#
_symmetry.space_group_name_H-M   'P 1'
#
loop_
_entity.id
_entity.type
_entity.pdbx_description
1 polymer ?
#
loop_
_entity_poly.entity_id
_entity_poly.type
_entity_poly.pdbx_seq_one_letter_code
_entity_poly.pdbx_strand_id
1 'polypeptide(L)'
;MKLSKIILLGALLLSIISPTFNKGYVYLSETQEEKASRLSKEIAGYEREITKLQSESNTLSNQIAQYDIQIKLTSLKVTDTEEKISLLGGRIDQLEVSLTSLSNAFTNRAVQTYKMSKVNSPMLMILTSSDLSSIFTSYHYLKRILEADRDLLIRLEEAQQTYKDQKSDQERLQEELKKQQQVLGSQKAAKANLLLQTKNDERKYQQLLNQARSEFEAIQAILAGRGDETEVGKVSEGQRIASIIQGASCNSSGEHLHFIVSRNGITDNPFNYLKSIDYENCSGSNCGSGDGDSFNPGGSWEWPITPKIKFSQGYGSTWAVKNTWVGRVYSFHNGIDVNSSSSSEVKAVKAGTLYRGSYAASSGCRLRYVRIDHDDGDLDTFYLHINY
;
A
#
# COMPACT_ATOMS: atom_id res chain seq x y z
N MET A 1 11.00 -56.98 -63.40
CA MET A 1 9.55 -56.80 -63.55
C MET A 1 9.02 -56.19 -62.24
N LYS A 2 8.60 -54.91 -62.29
CA LYS A 2 7.77 -54.11 -61.33
C LYS A 2 8.23 -54.00 -59.85
N LEU A 3 8.76 -52.85 -59.37
CA LEU A 3 8.08 -51.66 -58.77
C LEU A 3 7.20 -52.02 -57.54
N SER A 4 7.15 -51.35 -56.37
CA SER A 4 7.74 -50.11 -55.81
C SER A 4 7.19 -49.83 -54.38
N LYS A 5 7.83 -48.89 -53.63
CA LYS A 5 7.34 -48.03 -52.49
C LYS A 5 7.32 -48.65 -51.07
N ILE A 6 7.98 -48.13 -50.01
CA ILE A 6 8.07 -46.80 -49.33
C ILE A 6 7.06 -46.64 -48.16
N ILE A 7 7.61 -46.62 -46.93
CA ILE A 7 7.32 -45.80 -45.72
C ILE A 7 5.92 -45.91 -45.01
N LEU A 8 5.88 -46.17 -43.68
CA LEU A 8 5.68 -45.19 -42.57
C LEU A 8 5.36 -45.87 -41.21
N LEU A 9 5.81 -45.19 -40.14
CA LEU A 9 5.46 -45.20 -38.72
C LEU A 9 4.20 -45.95 -38.21
N GLY A 10 4.34 -46.45 -36.97
CA GLY A 10 3.35 -46.16 -35.92
C GLY A 10 2.76 -47.38 -35.21
N ALA A 11 2.94 -47.43 -33.89
CA ALA A 11 1.91 -47.76 -32.88
C ALA A 11 2.57 -48.31 -31.60
N LEU A 12 2.78 -47.40 -30.64
CA LEU A 12 2.92 -47.74 -29.24
C LEU A 12 1.56 -48.30 -28.78
N LEU A 13 1.55 -49.56 -28.35
CA LEU A 13 0.37 -50.27 -27.88
C LEU A 13 -0.28 -49.56 -26.68
N LEU A 14 -1.49 -49.02 -26.88
CA LEU A 14 -2.46 -48.76 -25.81
C LEU A 14 -2.90 -50.11 -25.23
N SER A 15 -2.54 -50.40 -23.98
CA SER A 15 -3.24 -51.42 -23.19
C SER A 15 -4.48 -50.79 -22.55
N ILE A 16 -5.65 -51.20 -23.02
CA ILE A 16 -6.95 -50.89 -22.43
C ILE A 16 -7.08 -51.73 -21.15
N ILE A 17 -7.10 -51.07 -19.99
CA ILE A 17 -7.58 -51.67 -18.73
C ILE A 17 -8.97 -51.07 -18.48
N SER A 18 -9.99 -51.93 -18.44
CA SER A 18 -11.38 -51.57 -18.14
C SER A 18 -11.53 -51.20 -16.65
N PRO A 19 -12.39 -50.22 -16.29
CA PRO A 19 -12.49 -49.74 -14.92
C PRO A 19 -13.48 -50.61 -14.11
N THR A 20 -13.02 -51.12 -12.96
CA THR A 20 -13.93 -51.52 -11.89
C THR A 20 -14.35 -50.27 -11.11
N PHE A 21 -15.65 -50.00 -11.11
CA PHE A 21 -16.31 -48.93 -10.36
C PHE A 21 -15.93 -48.97 -8.87
N ASN A 22 -15.25 -47.93 -8.39
CA ASN A 22 -15.20 -47.60 -6.97
C ASN A 22 -15.58 -46.12 -6.82
N LYS A 23 -16.65 -45.84 -6.07
CA LYS A 23 -17.15 -44.50 -5.81
C LYS A 23 -16.24 -43.81 -4.78
N GLY A 24 -15.12 -43.30 -5.24
CA GLY A 24 -14.34 -42.27 -4.56
C GLY A 24 -14.50 -40.95 -5.29
N TYR A 25 -14.67 -39.85 -4.56
CA TYR A 25 -14.71 -38.49 -5.14
C TYR A 25 -13.45 -38.25 -5.98
N VAL A 26 -13.61 -38.16 -7.31
CA VAL A 26 -12.53 -37.77 -8.21
C VAL A 26 -12.34 -36.26 -8.06
N TYR A 27 -11.32 -35.84 -7.32
CA TYR A 27 -10.72 -34.53 -7.55
C TYR A 27 -10.07 -34.60 -8.93
N LEU A 28 -10.65 -33.92 -9.92
CA LEU A 28 -10.00 -33.68 -11.22
C LEU A 28 -8.73 -32.87 -10.96
N SER A 29 -7.56 -33.49 -11.04
CA SER A 29 -6.29 -32.77 -11.02
C SER A 29 -6.16 -31.97 -12.31
N GLU A 30 -6.04 -30.65 -12.20
CA GLU A 30 -5.78 -29.74 -13.33
C GLU A 30 -4.55 -30.23 -14.11
N THR A 31 -4.65 -30.36 -15.44
CA THR A 31 -3.51 -30.75 -16.27
C THR A 31 -2.50 -29.61 -16.36
N GLN A 32 -1.24 -29.94 -16.65
CA GLN A 32 -0.16 -28.95 -16.73
C GLN A 32 -0.47 -27.83 -17.76
N GLU A 33 -1.14 -28.19 -18.85
CA GLU A 33 -1.47 -27.30 -19.96
C GLU A 33 -2.65 -26.37 -19.62
N GLU A 34 -3.65 -26.89 -18.90
CA GLU A 34 -4.74 -26.09 -18.32
C GLU A 34 -4.21 -25.08 -17.30
N LYS A 35 -3.28 -25.50 -16.44
CA LYS A 35 -2.65 -24.65 -15.42
C LYS A 35 -1.85 -23.49 -16.02
N ALA A 36 -1.01 -23.79 -17.02
CA ALA A 36 -0.24 -22.78 -17.74
C ALA A 36 -1.15 -21.78 -18.49
N SER A 37 -2.23 -22.27 -19.13
CA SER A 37 -3.21 -21.42 -19.80
C SER A 37 -3.94 -20.49 -18.82
N ARG A 38 -4.32 -21.02 -17.64
CA ARG A 38 -4.97 -20.23 -16.59
C ARG A 38 -4.05 -19.15 -16.05
N LEU A 39 -2.81 -19.49 -15.68
CA LEU A 39 -1.81 -18.52 -15.20
C LEU A 39 -1.55 -17.41 -16.21
N SER A 40 -1.42 -17.75 -17.50
CA SER A 40 -1.24 -16.76 -18.57
C SER A 40 -2.44 -15.80 -18.70
N LYS A 41 -3.68 -16.32 -18.62
CA LYS A 41 -4.89 -15.50 -18.64
C LYS A 41 -4.98 -14.57 -17.43
N GLU A 42 -4.64 -15.07 -16.23
CA GLU A 42 -4.64 -14.27 -15.01
C GLU A 42 -3.60 -13.14 -15.10
N ILE A 43 -2.37 -13.42 -15.56
CA ILE A 43 -1.31 -12.42 -15.78
C ILE A 43 -1.79 -11.32 -16.73
N ALA A 44 -2.33 -11.68 -17.90
CA ALA A 44 -2.82 -10.72 -18.88
C ALA A 44 -4.05 -9.93 -18.39
N GLY A 45 -4.84 -10.50 -17.47
CA GLY A 45 -5.91 -9.80 -16.77
C GLY A 45 -5.37 -8.69 -15.88
N TYR A 46 -4.44 -9.04 -14.99
CA TYR A 46 -3.85 -8.10 -14.03
C TYR A 46 -2.99 -7.01 -14.71
N GLU A 47 -2.30 -7.32 -15.81
CA GLU A 47 -1.55 -6.31 -16.59
C GLU A 47 -2.47 -5.24 -17.20
N ARG A 48 -3.67 -5.63 -17.66
CA ARG A 48 -4.68 -4.68 -18.15
C ARG A 48 -5.26 -3.84 -17.01
N GLU A 49 -5.52 -4.46 -15.86
CA GLU A 49 -6.06 -3.78 -14.68
C GLU A 49 -5.07 -2.73 -14.13
N ILE A 50 -3.76 -3.02 -14.15
CA ILE A 50 -2.71 -2.06 -13.82
C ILE A 50 -2.74 -0.84 -14.73
N THR A 51 -2.83 -1.07 -16.05
CA THR A 51 -2.84 0.02 -17.04
C THR A 51 -4.06 0.92 -16.86
N LYS A 52 -5.22 0.31 -16.55
CA LYS A 52 -6.44 1.04 -16.25
C LYS A 52 -6.27 1.89 -14.99
N LEU A 53 -5.83 1.31 -13.87
CA LEU A 53 -5.65 2.04 -12.61
C LEU A 53 -4.60 3.15 -12.71
N GLN A 54 -3.58 2.98 -13.55
CA GLN A 54 -2.58 4.01 -13.86
C GLN A 54 -3.16 5.21 -14.64
N SER A 55 -4.26 5.02 -15.37
CA SER A 55 -4.95 6.09 -16.10
C SER A 55 -5.96 6.87 -15.23
N GLU A 56 -6.26 6.38 -14.03
CA GLU A 56 -7.17 7.02 -13.07
C GLU A 56 -6.45 8.05 -12.16
N SER A 57 -7.21 8.89 -11.46
CA SER A 57 -6.67 9.98 -10.63
C SER A 57 -5.71 9.48 -9.53
N ASN A 58 -4.62 10.22 -9.27
CA ASN A 58 -3.59 9.93 -8.28
C ASN A 58 -4.10 10.14 -6.84
N THR A 59 -4.99 9.26 -6.39
CA THR A 59 -5.46 9.21 -4.99
C THR A 59 -4.70 8.15 -4.22
N LEU A 60 -4.66 8.30 -2.90
CA LEU A 60 -4.08 7.30 -2.01
C LEU A 60 -4.74 5.92 -2.14
N SER A 61 -6.07 5.89 -2.29
CA SER A 61 -6.82 4.66 -2.51
C SER A 61 -6.41 3.98 -3.81
N ASN A 62 -6.18 4.76 -4.87
CA ASN A 62 -5.71 4.24 -6.15
C ASN A 62 -4.27 3.71 -6.05
N GLN A 63 -3.38 4.40 -5.34
CA GLN A 63 -2.01 3.92 -5.09
C GLN A 63 -1.98 2.59 -4.32
N ILE A 64 -2.82 2.41 -3.30
CA ILE A 64 -2.94 1.14 -2.58
C ILE A 64 -3.46 0.03 -3.49
N ALA A 65 -4.48 0.31 -4.30
CA ALA A 65 -5.03 -0.65 -5.27
C ALA A 65 -3.99 -1.06 -6.32
N GLN A 66 -3.19 -0.12 -6.83
CA GLN A 66 -2.09 -0.42 -7.75
C GLN A 66 -1.06 -1.36 -7.11
N TYR A 67 -0.66 -1.13 -5.85
CA TYR A 67 0.23 -2.05 -5.15
C TYR A 67 -0.37 -3.45 -4.95
N ASP A 68 -1.67 -3.55 -4.67
CA ASP A 68 -2.36 -4.84 -4.55
C ASP A 68 -2.31 -5.65 -5.84
N ILE A 69 -2.62 -5.01 -6.98
CA ILE A 69 -2.56 -5.66 -8.29
C ILE A 69 -1.12 -6.02 -8.66
N GLN A 70 -0.14 -5.14 -8.40
CA GLN A 70 1.28 -5.43 -8.65
C GLN A 70 1.77 -6.62 -7.84
N ILE A 71 1.45 -6.69 -6.54
CA ILE A 71 1.83 -7.81 -5.67
C ILE A 71 1.23 -9.11 -6.18
N LYS A 72 -0.05 -9.09 -6.60
CA LYS A 72 -0.74 -10.26 -7.15
C LYS A 72 -0.10 -10.72 -8.46
N LEU A 73 0.17 -9.80 -9.37
CA LEU A 73 0.83 -10.06 -10.65
C LEU A 73 2.23 -10.66 -10.45
N THR A 74 3.06 -10.04 -9.61
CA THR A 74 4.41 -10.54 -9.33
C THR A 74 4.37 -11.91 -8.66
N SER A 75 3.40 -12.17 -7.75
CA SER A 75 3.23 -13.48 -7.12
C SER A 75 2.86 -14.58 -8.13
N LEU A 76 2.02 -14.25 -9.12
CA LEU A 76 1.69 -15.19 -10.20
C LEU A 76 2.89 -15.47 -11.11
N LYS A 77 3.70 -14.44 -11.43
CA LYS A 77 4.94 -14.61 -12.20
C LYS A 77 5.96 -15.48 -11.46
N VAL A 78 6.09 -15.32 -10.14
CA VAL A 78 6.89 -16.19 -9.27
C VAL A 78 6.41 -17.64 -9.38
N THR A 79 5.10 -17.87 -9.23
CA THR A 79 4.51 -19.22 -9.29
C THR A 79 4.74 -19.87 -10.66
N ASP A 80 4.51 -19.13 -11.75
CA ASP A 80 4.73 -19.61 -13.12
C ASP A 80 6.22 -19.96 -13.37
N THR A 81 7.14 -19.14 -12.85
CA THR A 81 8.58 -19.38 -12.98
C THR A 81 9.02 -20.60 -12.18
N GLU A 82 8.52 -20.78 -10.94
CA GLU A 82 8.75 -21.97 -10.11
C GLU A 82 8.27 -23.26 -10.80
N GLU A 83 7.08 -23.21 -11.43
CA GLU A 83 6.54 -24.33 -12.20
C GLU A 83 7.39 -24.67 -13.43
N LYS A 84 7.85 -23.66 -14.18
CA LYS A 84 8.77 -23.85 -15.31
C LYS A 84 10.09 -24.48 -14.87
N ILE A 85 10.66 -24.04 -13.75
CA ILE A 85 11.89 -24.62 -13.18
C ILE A 85 11.65 -26.09 -12.79
N SER A 86 10.52 -26.39 -12.17
CA SER A 86 10.17 -27.77 -11.77
C SER A 86 10.02 -28.70 -12.99
N LEU A 87 9.29 -28.25 -14.01
CA LEU A 87 9.11 -28.97 -15.27
C LEU A 87 10.45 -29.21 -15.99
N LEU A 88 11.27 -28.16 -16.09
CA LEU A 88 12.56 -28.25 -16.75
C LEU A 88 13.51 -29.18 -16.00
N GLY A 89 13.49 -29.14 -14.66
CA GLY A 89 14.23 -30.09 -13.81
C GLY A 89 13.87 -31.54 -14.12
N GLY A 90 12.58 -31.88 -14.19
CA GLY A 90 12.15 -33.24 -14.54
C GLY A 90 12.58 -33.68 -15.95
N ARG A 91 12.64 -32.76 -16.92
CA ARG A 91 13.15 -33.05 -18.28
C ARG A 91 14.66 -33.26 -18.30
N ILE A 92 15.40 -32.47 -17.53
CA ILE A 92 16.85 -32.61 -17.34
C ILE A 92 17.16 -33.98 -16.72
N ASP A 93 16.43 -34.40 -15.69
CA ASP A 93 16.60 -35.71 -15.05
C ASP A 93 16.38 -36.86 -16.05
N GLN A 94 15.33 -36.78 -16.89
CA GLN A 94 15.07 -37.77 -17.94
C GLN A 94 16.16 -37.80 -19.01
N LEU A 95 16.67 -36.63 -19.42
CA LEU A 95 17.77 -36.53 -20.38
C LEU A 95 19.06 -37.10 -19.81
N GLU A 96 19.35 -36.87 -18.53
CA GLU A 96 20.54 -37.40 -17.85
C GLU A 96 20.53 -38.94 -17.82
N VAL A 97 19.39 -39.54 -17.46
CA VAL A 97 19.21 -41.01 -17.50
C VAL A 97 19.39 -41.56 -18.92
N SER A 98 18.82 -40.87 -19.91
CA SER A 98 18.90 -41.27 -21.33
C SER A 98 20.33 -41.17 -21.86
N LEU A 99 21.03 -40.07 -21.58
CA LEU A 99 22.42 -39.84 -21.95
C LEU A 99 23.35 -40.87 -21.32
N THR A 100 23.15 -41.18 -20.05
CA THR A 100 23.90 -42.22 -19.34
C THR A 100 23.73 -43.57 -20.01
N SER A 101 22.49 -43.94 -20.33
CA SER A 101 22.18 -45.20 -21.01
C SER A 101 22.79 -45.27 -22.41
N LEU A 102 22.67 -44.19 -23.18
CA LEU A 102 23.19 -44.09 -24.55
C LEU A 102 24.72 -44.12 -24.58
N SER A 103 25.36 -43.41 -23.66
CA SER A 103 26.82 -43.38 -23.50
C SER A 103 27.38 -44.75 -23.12
N ASN A 104 26.71 -45.48 -22.22
CA ASN A 104 27.08 -46.84 -21.85
C ASN A 104 26.93 -47.81 -23.04
N ALA A 105 25.85 -47.70 -23.82
CA ALA A 105 25.64 -48.51 -25.02
C ALA A 105 26.71 -48.23 -26.08
N PHE A 106 27.00 -46.95 -26.33
CA PHE A 106 28.03 -46.53 -27.27
C PHE A 106 29.42 -47.00 -26.84
N THR A 107 29.79 -46.82 -25.58
CA THR A 107 31.09 -47.26 -25.03
C THR A 107 31.28 -48.76 -25.20
N ASN A 108 30.27 -49.56 -24.84
CA ASN A 108 30.31 -51.00 -25.02
C ASN A 108 30.49 -51.38 -26.49
N ARG A 109 29.74 -50.74 -27.40
CA ARG A 109 29.81 -51.02 -28.84
C ARG A 109 31.15 -50.60 -29.44
N ALA A 110 31.68 -49.43 -29.08
CA ALA A 110 32.99 -48.95 -29.52
C ALA A 110 34.12 -49.93 -29.14
N VAL A 111 34.08 -50.48 -27.92
CA VAL A 111 35.02 -51.51 -27.46
C VAL A 111 34.92 -52.78 -28.30
N GLN A 112 33.70 -53.25 -28.61
CA GLN A 112 33.52 -54.43 -29.45
C GLN A 112 33.97 -54.18 -30.88
N THR A 113 33.65 -53.03 -31.48
CA THR A 113 34.10 -52.65 -32.83
C THR A 113 35.63 -52.58 -32.90
N TYR A 114 36.30 -52.04 -31.88
CA TYR A 114 37.76 -52.03 -31.80
C TYR A 114 38.36 -53.44 -31.73
N LYS A 115 37.80 -54.32 -30.88
CA LYS A 115 38.22 -55.72 -30.80
C LYS A 115 38.01 -56.44 -32.13
N MET A 116 36.87 -56.24 -32.78
CA MET A 116 36.56 -56.81 -34.09
C MET A 116 37.52 -56.30 -35.18
N SER A 117 37.91 -55.02 -35.18
CA SER A 117 38.84 -54.49 -36.17
C SER A 117 40.25 -55.10 -36.04
N LYS A 118 40.64 -55.53 -34.84
CA LYS A 118 41.92 -56.19 -34.56
C LYS A 118 41.93 -57.67 -34.96
N VAL A 119 40.78 -58.35 -34.86
CA VAL A 119 40.67 -59.81 -35.09
C VAL A 119 40.18 -60.14 -36.50
N ASN A 120 39.25 -59.34 -37.05
CA ASN A 120 38.65 -59.50 -38.38
C ASN A 120 39.02 -58.31 -39.27
N SER A 121 40.30 -58.20 -39.65
CA SER A 121 40.70 -57.20 -40.65
C SER A 121 39.88 -57.44 -41.93
N PRO A 122 39.27 -56.41 -42.55
CA PRO A 122 38.50 -56.56 -43.79
C PRO A 122 39.29 -57.29 -44.89
N MET A 123 40.61 -57.09 -44.91
CA MET A 123 41.52 -57.77 -45.82
C MET A 123 41.67 -59.26 -45.49
N LEU A 124 41.74 -59.62 -44.20
CA LEU A 124 41.81 -61.00 -43.75
C LEU A 124 40.49 -61.73 -44.04
N MET A 125 39.35 -61.05 -43.86
CA MET A 125 38.01 -61.59 -44.08
C MET A 125 37.75 -61.91 -45.56
N ILE A 126 38.27 -61.09 -46.47
CA ILE A 126 38.27 -61.36 -47.93
C ILE A 126 39.19 -62.54 -48.28
N LEU A 127 40.29 -62.72 -47.55
CA LEU A 127 41.27 -63.80 -47.79
C LEU A 127 40.83 -65.17 -47.23
N THR A 128 39.97 -65.21 -46.21
CA THR A 128 39.55 -66.46 -45.52
C THR A 128 38.14 -66.94 -45.88
N SER A 129 37.36 -66.17 -46.64
CA SER A 129 35.99 -66.52 -47.01
C SER A 129 35.94 -67.56 -48.15
N SER A 130 35.07 -68.56 -48.02
CA SER A 130 34.92 -69.67 -48.98
C SER A 130 34.21 -69.30 -50.29
N ASP A 131 33.45 -68.20 -50.34
CA ASP A 131 32.69 -67.76 -51.51
C ASP A 131 32.45 -66.24 -51.54
N LEU A 132 32.23 -65.69 -52.75
CA LEU A 132 32.03 -64.25 -52.97
C LEU A 132 30.74 -63.70 -52.34
N SER A 133 29.72 -64.55 -52.10
CA SER A 133 28.45 -64.14 -51.51
C SER A 133 28.61 -63.82 -50.02
N SER A 134 29.42 -64.60 -49.30
CA SER A 134 29.75 -64.41 -47.89
C SER A 134 30.55 -63.13 -47.64
N ILE A 135 31.47 -62.76 -48.54
CA ILE A 135 32.21 -61.49 -48.53
C ILE A 135 31.24 -60.32 -48.68
N PHE A 136 30.39 -60.37 -49.70
CA PHE A 136 29.45 -59.28 -50.00
C PHE A 136 28.47 -59.04 -48.85
N THR A 137 27.95 -60.12 -48.26
CA THR A 137 27.02 -60.08 -47.13
C THR A 137 27.68 -59.49 -45.89
N SER A 138 28.90 -59.93 -45.56
CA SER A 138 29.66 -59.43 -44.40
C SER A 138 30.03 -57.96 -44.55
N TYR A 139 30.44 -57.53 -45.76
CA TYR A 139 30.69 -56.13 -46.08
C TYR A 139 29.43 -55.28 -45.89
N HIS A 140 28.28 -55.78 -46.36
CA HIS A 140 27.02 -55.06 -46.23
C HIS A 140 26.61 -54.89 -44.76
N TYR A 141 26.78 -55.92 -43.92
CA TYR A 141 26.52 -55.82 -42.48
C TYR A 141 27.49 -54.88 -41.76
N LEU A 142 28.80 -54.94 -42.06
CA LEU A 142 29.78 -54.02 -41.49
C LEU A 142 29.45 -52.56 -41.83
N LYS A 143 29.07 -52.31 -43.08
CA LYS A 143 28.62 -50.98 -43.52
C LYS A 143 27.40 -50.50 -42.74
N ARG A 144 26.39 -51.36 -42.54
CA ARG A 144 25.20 -51.05 -41.73
C ARG A 144 25.52 -50.75 -40.27
N ILE A 145 26.47 -51.48 -39.69
CA ILE A 145 26.93 -51.25 -38.32
C ILE A 145 27.60 -49.87 -38.22
N LEU A 146 28.52 -49.54 -39.14
CA LEU A 146 29.20 -48.24 -39.17
C LEU A 146 28.23 -47.07 -39.37
N GLU A 147 27.23 -47.22 -40.25
CA GLU A 147 26.17 -46.22 -40.43
C GLU A 147 25.37 -46.00 -39.14
N ALA A 148 24.96 -47.07 -38.46
CA ALA A 148 24.23 -46.99 -37.20
C ALA A 148 25.07 -46.41 -36.04
N ASP A 149 26.38 -46.69 -36.00
CA ASP A 149 27.30 -46.11 -35.01
C ASP A 149 27.50 -44.61 -35.21
N ARG A 150 27.57 -44.17 -36.47
CA ARG A 150 27.61 -42.73 -36.80
C ARG A 150 26.31 -42.04 -36.41
N ASP A 151 25.16 -42.64 -36.68
CA ASP A 151 23.84 -42.11 -36.28
C ASP A 151 23.72 -42.00 -34.75
N LEU A 152 24.21 -43.02 -34.03
CA LEU A 152 24.22 -43.03 -32.55
C LEU A 152 25.09 -41.89 -31.98
N LEU A 153 26.27 -41.64 -32.57
CA LEU A 153 27.15 -40.53 -32.17
C LEU A 153 26.47 -39.17 -32.36
N ILE A 154 25.82 -38.95 -33.51
CA ILE A 154 25.11 -37.70 -33.80
C ILE A 154 23.99 -37.49 -32.78
N ARG A 155 23.17 -38.51 -32.48
CA ARG A 155 22.11 -38.43 -31.47
C ARG A 155 22.65 -38.13 -30.07
N LEU A 156 23.81 -38.69 -29.72
CA LEU A 156 24.44 -38.45 -28.41
C LEU A 156 24.93 -37.01 -28.30
N GLU A 157 25.53 -36.48 -29.38
CA GLU A 157 25.94 -35.08 -29.47
C GLU A 157 24.73 -34.13 -29.35
N GLU A 158 23.66 -34.38 -30.11
CA GLU A 158 22.41 -33.60 -30.05
C GLU A 158 21.77 -33.63 -28.65
N ALA A 159 21.72 -34.81 -28.02
CA ALA A 159 21.18 -34.96 -26.67
C ALA A 159 22.06 -34.25 -25.62
N GLN A 160 23.39 -34.30 -25.77
CA GLN A 160 24.32 -33.60 -24.88
C GLN A 160 24.17 -32.08 -25.01
N GLN A 161 24.01 -31.58 -26.25
CA GLN A 161 23.78 -30.16 -26.49
C GLN A 161 22.46 -29.72 -25.89
N THR A 162 21.37 -30.47 -26.13
CA THR A 162 20.04 -30.21 -25.56
C THR A 162 20.08 -30.17 -24.03
N TYR A 163 20.80 -31.10 -23.39
CA TYR A 163 20.98 -31.12 -21.94
C TYR A 163 21.68 -29.86 -21.43
N LYS A 164 22.77 -29.43 -22.08
CA LYS A 164 23.50 -28.19 -21.71
C LYS A 164 22.62 -26.96 -21.85
N ASP A 165 21.87 -26.86 -22.94
CA ASP A 165 20.97 -25.73 -23.21
C ASP A 165 19.86 -25.66 -22.14
N GLN A 166 19.24 -26.79 -21.80
CA GLN A 166 18.23 -26.85 -20.73
C GLN A 166 18.79 -26.51 -19.35
N LYS A 167 20.00 -26.95 -19.02
CA LYS A 167 20.71 -26.57 -17.79
C LYS A 167 20.92 -25.05 -17.71
N SER A 168 21.37 -24.44 -18.81
CA SER A 168 21.56 -22.99 -18.89
C SER A 168 20.23 -22.23 -18.76
N ASP A 169 19.16 -22.72 -19.38
CA ASP A 169 17.82 -22.17 -19.24
C ASP A 169 17.30 -22.25 -17.80
N GLN A 170 17.59 -23.34 -17.09
CA GLN A 170 17.23 -23.50 -15.68
C GLN A 170 17.93 -22.46 -14.79
N GLU A 171 19.23 -22.23 -15.00
CA GLU A 171 20.00 -21.21 -14.28
C GLU A 171 19.45 -19.80 -14.53
N ARG A 172 19.08 -19.50 -15.78
CA ARG A 172 18.45 -18.23 -16.16
C ARG A 172 17.10 -18.03 -15.46
N LEU A 173 16.26 -19.07 -15.41
CA LEU A 173 14.97 -19.02 -14.71
C LEU A 173 15.16 -18.85 -13.19
N GLN A 174 16.18 -19.48 -12.58
CA GLN A 174 16.48 -19.32 -11.17
C GLN A 174 16.91 -17.88 -10.83
N GLU A 175 17.72 -17.25 -11.68
CA GLU A 175 18.10 -15.84 -11.52
C GLU A 175 16.90 -14.91 -11.72
N GLU A 176 16.02 -15.22 -12.67
CA GLU A 176 14.76 -14.48 -12.86
C GLU A 176 13.84 -14.59 -11.65
N LEU A 177 13.66 -15.80 -11.10
CA LEU A 177 12.87 -16.05 -9.89
C LEU A 177 13.39 -15.23 -8.71
N LYS A 178 14.70 -15.19 -8.51
CA LYS A 178 15.33 -14.40 -7.45
C LYS A 178 15.02 -12.91 -7.58
N LYS A 179 15.10 -12.36 -8.80
CA LYS A 179 14.74 -10.96 -9.08
C LYS A 179 13.26 -10.70 -8.80
N GLN A 180 12.37 -11.61 -9.25
CA GLN A 180 10.93 -11.48 -9.01
C GLN A 180 10.61 -11.51 -7.50
N GLN A 181 11.27 -12.36 -6.71
CA GLN A 181 11.12 -12.41 -5.25
C GLN A 181 11.58 -11.12 -4.56
N GLN A 182 12.71 -10.53 -5.00
CA GLN A 182 13.19 -9.24 -4.49
C GLN A 182 12.21 -8.09 -4.80
N VAL A 183 11.67 -8.07 -6.03
CA VAL A 183 10.66 -7.09 -6.45
C VAL A 183 9.39 -7.24 -5.60
N LEU A 184 8.91 -8.47 -5.41
CA LEU A 184 7.73 -8.76 -4.58
C LEU A 184 7.92 -8.30 -3.13
N GLY A 185 9.09 -8.56 -2.55
CA GLY A 185 9.43 -8.10 -1.20
C GLY A 185 9.42 -6.56 -1.11
N SER A 186 10.00 -5.89 -2.10
CA SER A 186 10.04 -4.41 -2.17
C SER A 186 8.64 -3.81 -2.31
N GLN A 187 7.78 -4.40 -3.16
CA GLN A 187 6.38 -3.97 -3.34
C GLN A 187 5.57 -4.11 -2.03
N LYS A 188 5.74 -5.23 -1.32
CA LYS A 188 5.07 -5.45 -0.02
C LYS A 188 5.55 -4.43 1.03
N ALA A 189 6.84 -4.14 1.09
CA ALA A 189 7.40 -3.16 2.02
C ALA A 189 6.92 -1.74 1.71
N ALA A 190 6.91 -1.34 0.43
CA ALA A 190 6.41 -0.04 -0.01
C ALA A 190 4.92 0.16 0.34
N LYS A 191 4.08 -0.86 0.09
CA LYS A 191 2.67 -0.84 0.49
C LYS A 191 2.50 -0.70 2.01
N ALA A 192 3.28 -1.45 2.79
CA ALA A 192 3.21 -1.39 4.25
C ALA A 192 3.58 0.00 4.78
N ASN A 193 4.62 0.64 4.22
CA ASN A 193 5.02 2.01 4.58
C ASN A 193 3.93 3.02 4.24
N LEU A 194 3.31 2.91 3.06
CA LEU A 194 2.19 3.77 2.66
C LEU A 194 0.99 3.62 3.62
N LEU A 195 0.66 2.39 4.02
CA LEU A 195 -0.39 2.13 5.00
C LEU A 195 -0.06 2.67 6.41
N LEU A 196 1.21 2.71 6.79
CA LEU A 196 1.64 3.26 8.07
C LEU A 196 1.54 4.79 8.10
N GLN A 197 2.03 5.46 7.06
CA GLN A 197 1.91 6.91 6.92
C GLN A 197 0.44 7.35 6.96
N THR A 198 -0.41 6.65 6.23
CA THR A 198 -1.82 6.98 6.09
C THR A 198 -2.65 6.66 7.33
N LYS A 199 -2.34 5.57 8.05
CA LYS A 199 -2.95 5.30 9.36
C LYS A 199 -2.58 6.35 10.41
N ASN A 200 -1.37 6.90 10.36
CA ASN A 200 -0.97 7.98 11.26
C ASN A 200 -1.71 9.27 10.92
N ASP A 201 -1.86 9.59 9.63
CA ASP A 201 -2.62 10.77 9.18
C ASP A 201 -4.11 10.64 9.48
N GLU A 202 -4.72 9.47 9.28
CA GLU A 202 -6.13 9.22 9.63
C GLU A 202 -6.34 9.24 11.14
N ARG A 203 -5.45 8.63 11.95
CA ARG A 203 -5.54 8.73 13.42
C ARG A 203 -5.44 10.17 13.88
N LYS A 204 -4.52 10.95 13.32
CA LYS A 204 -4.36 12.37 13.62
C LYS A 204 -5.60 13.15 13.21
N TYR A 205 -6.15 12.88 12.02
CA TYR A 205 -7.40 13.48 11.56
C TYR A 205 -8.57 13.16 12.49
N GLN A 206 -8.76 11.90 12.87
CA GLN A 206 -9.80 11.46 13.80
C GLN A 206 -9.62 12.04 15.20
N GLN A 207 -8.38 12.18 15.67
CA GLN A 207 -8.07 12.88 16.93
C GLN A 207 -8.50 14.35 16.87
N LEU A 208 -8.09 15.08 15.83
CA LEU A 208 -8.47 16.48 15.64
C LEU A 208 -10.00 16.64 15.50
N LEU A 209 -10.65 15.73 14.78
CA LEU A 209 -12.10 15.72 14.61
C LEU A 209 -12.82 15.51 15.96
N ASN A 210 -12.33 14.57 16.79
CA ASN A 210 -12.90 14.32 18.10
C ASN A 210 -12.66 15.49 19.06
N GLN A 211 -11.49 16.12 19.02
CA GLN A 211 -11.19 17.32 19.81
C GLN A 211 -12.16 18.45 19.46
N ALA A 212 -12.31 18.78 18.18
CA ALA A 212 -13.22 19.85 17.74
C ALA A 212 -14.70 19.53 18.03
N ARG A 213 -15.13 18.26 17.91
CA ARG A 213 -16.50 17.85 18.29
C ARG A 213 -16.75 18.04 19.78
N SER A 214 -15.79 17.60 20.60
CA SER A 214 -15.86 17.74 22.06
C SER A 214 -15.85 19.19 22.50
N GLU A 215 -15.06 20.02 21.82
CA GLU A 215 -15.01 21.47 22.02
C GLU A 215 -16.34 22.12 21.70
N PHE A 216 -16.87 21.87 20.50
CA PHE A 216 -18.14 22.42 20.07
C PHE A 216 -19.29 22.01 21.01
N GLU A 217 -19.37 20.73 21.39
CA GLU A 217 -20.36 20.24 22.37
C GLU A 217 -20.25 21.01 23.69
N ALA A 218 -19.04 21.18 24.22
CA ALA A 218 -18.80 21.86 25.48
C ALA A 218 -19.21 23.34 25.41
N ILE A 219 -18.83 24.06 24.35
CA ILE A 219 -19.18 25.47 24.19
C ILE A 219 -20.70 25.64 24.09
N GLN A 220 -21.38 24.80 23.31
CA GLN A 220 -22.84 24.85 23.19
C GLN A 220 -23.54 24.54 24.52
N ALA A 221 -23.00 23.64 25.33
CA ALA A 221 -23.54 23.36 26.66
C ALA A 221 -23.31 24.53 27.63
N ILE A 222 -22.12 25.13 27.63
CA ILE A 222 -21.77 26.30 28.44
C ILE A 222 -22.69 27.48 28.11
N LEU A 223 -22.86 27.80 26.82
CA LEU A 223 -23.75 28.89 26.37
C LEU A 223 -25.22 28.62 26.71
N ALA A 224 -25.63 27.36 26.80
CA ALA A 224 -26.97 26.97 27.25
C ALA A 224 -27.11 26.92 28.79
N GLY A 225 -26.12 27.41 29.55
CA GLY A 225 -26.14 27.45 31.02
C GLY A 225 -25.97 26.08 31.69
N ARG A 226 -25.44 25.08 30.98
CA ARG A 226 -25.21 23.72 31.52
C ARG A 226 -23.81 23.52 32.09
N GLY A 227 -23.00 24.57 32.17
CA GLY A 227 -21.70 24.52 32.82
C GLY A 227 -21.84 24.47 34.35
N ASP A 228 -20.91 23.78 35.01
CA ASP A 228 -20.80 23.78 36.47
C ASP A 228 -20.03 25.04 36.89
N GLU A 229 -20.77 26.06 37.36
CA GLU A 229 -20.25 27.39 37.69
C GLU A 229 -20.23 27.64 39.20
N THR A 230 -19.13 28.23 39.67
CA THR A 230 -19.03 28.79 41.02
C THR A 230 -18.77 30.29 40.94
N GLU A 231 -19.61 31.07 41.62
CA GLU A 231 -19.40 32.51 41.77
C GLU A 231 -18.12 32.77 42.58
N VAL A 232 -17.27 33.66 42.06
CA VAL A 232 -16.02 34.09 42.71
C VAL A 232 -16.22 35.45 43.38
N GLY A 233 -16.99 36.34 42.75
CA GLY A 233 -17.28 37.69 43.25
C GLY A 233 -17.07 38.77 42.18
N LYS A 234 -17.09 40.04 42.60
CA LYS A 234 -16.95 41.19 41.69
C LYS A 234 -15.53 41.36 41.16
N VAL A 235 -15.42 41.74 39.89
CA VAL A 235 -14.16 42.10 39.22
C VAL A 235 -14.27 43.45 38.52
N SER A 236 -13.18 44.20 38.46
CA SER A 236 -13.09 45.45 37.70
C SER A 236 -12.56 45.22 36.28
N GLU A 237 -12.83 46.17 35.38
CA GLU A 237 -12.22 46.21 34.05
C GLU A 237 -10.69 46.15 34.13
N GLY A 238 -10.06 45.32 33.29
CA GLY A 238 -8.61 45.11 33.25
C GLY A 238 -8.04 44.21 34.36
N GLN A 239 -8.86 43.76 35.32
CA GLN A 239 -8.42 42.83 36.36
C GLN A 239 -8.07 41.46 35.74
N ARG A 240 -6.97 40.86 36.19
CA ARG A 240 -6.58 39.50 35.80
C ARG A 240 -7.60 38.48 36.30
N ILE A 241 -8.11 37.64 35.40
CA ILE A 241 -9.12 36.62 35.70
C ILE A 241 -8.64 35.19 35.43
N ALA A 242 -7.74 35.00 34.48
CA ALA A 242 -7.27 33.68 34.06
C ALA A 242 -5.93 33.76 33.30
N SER A 243 -5.47 32.61 32.78
CA SER A 243 -4.39 32.52 31.79
C SER A 243 -4.68 31.48 30.72
N ILE A 244 -4.31 31.75 29.47
CA ILE A 244 -4.47 30.85 28.32
C ILE A 244 -3.67 29.55 28.53
N ILE A 245 -4.27 28.41 28.21
CA ILE A 245 -3.58 27.12 28.18
C ILE A 245 -2.49 27.17 27.10
N GLN A 246 -1.24 26.95 27.50
CA GLN A 246 -0.12 26.89 26.58
C GLN A 246 -0.02 25.49 25.98
N GLY A 247 0.03 25.40 24.65
CA GLY A 247 0.01 24.14 23.91
C GLY A 247 -1.40 23.55 23.71
N ALA A 248 -1.44 22.30 23.22
CA ALA A 248 -2.69 21.59 22.96
C ALA A 248 -3.38 21.13 24.24
N SER A 249 -4.72 21.13 24.24
CA SER A 249 -5.56 20.59 25.30
C SER A 249 -6.41 19.42 24.76
N CYS A 250 -7.22 18.79 25.61
CA CYS A 250 -8.07 17.67 25.16
C CYS A 250 -9.21 18.09 24.21
N ASN A 251 -9.46 19.39 24.05
CA ASN A 251 -10.50 19.98 23.21
C ASN A 251 -9.99 21.21 22.44
N SER A 252 -8.68 21.35 22.26
CA SER A 252 -8.09 22.33 21.36
C SER A 252 -6.76 21.81 20.84
N SER A 253 -6.53 21.99 19.55
CA SER A 253 -5.29 21.59 18.89
C SER A 253 -4.11 22.55 19.11
N GLY A 254 -4.33 23.71 19.74
CA GLY A 254 -3.29 24.72 19.95
C GLY A 254 -3.69 25.86 20.88
N GLU A 255 -2.71 26.64 21.30
CA GLU A 255 -2.90 27.75 22.24
C GLU A 255 -3.71 28.90 21.63
N HIS A 256 -4.84 29.21 22.25
CA HIS A 256 -5.63 30.41 21.97
C HIS A 256 -6.61 30.65 23.12
N LEU A 257 -7.10 31.88 23.21
CA LEU A 257 -8.30 32.26 23.95
C LEU A 257 -9.46 32.25 22.96
N HIS A 258 -10.46 31.42 23.22
CA HIS A 258 -11.77 31.53 22.56
C HIS A 258 -12.62 32.50 23.38
N PHE A 259 -12.88 33.68 22.83
CA PHE A 259 -13.59 34.77 23.49
C PHE A 259 -14.98 34.97 22.88
N ILE A 260 -16.02 34.94 23.73
CA ILE A 260 -17.42 35.08 23.33
C ILE A 260 -18.03 36.27 24.06
N VAL A 261 -18.82 37.05 23.34
CA VAL A 261 -19.79 37.98 23.91
C VAL A 261 -21.17 37.39 23.67
N SER A 262 -22.00 37.29 24.71
CA SER A 262 -23.37 36.81 24.60
C SER A 262 -24.34 37.80 25.21
N ARG A 263 -25.51 37.94 24.59
CA ARG A 263 -26.66 38.68 25.11
C ARG A 263 -27.84 37.75 25.21
N ASN A 264 -28.38 37.55 26.41
CA ASN A 264 -29.54 36.68 26.63
C ASN A 264 -29.38 35.27 26.00
N GLY A 265 -28.18 34.68 26.10
CA GLY A 265 -27.87 33.36 25.55
C GLY A 265 -27.64 33.28 24.03
N ILE A 266 -27.70 34.42 23.32
CA ILE A 266 -27.36 34.53 21.90
C ILE A 266 -25.97 35.12 21.78
N THR A 267 -25.10 34.57 20.93
CA THR A 267 -23.76 35.11 20.73
C THR A 267 -23.77 36.32 19.79
N ASP A 268 -22.96 37.32 20.11
CA ASP A 268 -22.71 38.48 19.27
C ASP A 268 -21.26 38.47 18.76
N ASN A 269 -21.01 39.16 17.65
CA ASN A 269 -19.65 39.35 17.15
C ASN A 269 -18.83 40.20 18.14
N PRO A 270 -17.75 39.66 18.76
CA PRO A 270 -16.92 40.41 19.70
C PRO A 270 -16.30 41.69 19.12
N PHE A 271 -16.05 41.75 17.81
CA PHE A 271 -15.53 42.94 17.13
C PHE A 271 -16.47 44.16 17.18
N ASN A 272 -17.77 43.97 17.46
CA ASN A 272 -18.68 45.08 17.69
C ASN A 272 -18.36 45.85 18.98
N TYR A 273 -17.64 45.23 19.91
CA TYR A 273 -17.36 45.76 21.26
C TYR A 273 -15.90 46.13 21.45
N LEU A 274 -14.98 45.36 20.88
CA LEU A 274 -13.54 45.54 21.04
C LEU A 274 -13.02 46.72 20.20
N LYS A 275 -12.06 47.47 20.75
CA LYS A 275 -11.38 48.57 20.04
C LYS A 275 -10.33 48.06 19.05
N SER A 276 -9.83 48.93 18.17
CA SER A 276 -8.70 48.59 17.29
C SER A 276 -7.40 48.35 18.06
N ILE A 277 -6.59 47.38 17.62
CA ILE A 277 -5.37 46.94 18.29
C ILE A 277 -4.32 46.41 17.29
N ASP A 278 -3.05 46.35 17.69
CA ASP A 278 -1.99 45.69 16.92
C ASP A 278 -2.18 44.17 16.88
N TYR A 279 -2.17 43.61 15.66
CA TYR A 279 -2.48 42.22 15.39
C TYR A 279 -1.66 41.63 14.23
N GLU A 280 -1.61 40.30 14.18
CA GLU A 280 -1.19 39.50 13.04
C GLU A 280 -2.34 38.57 12.66
N ASN A 281 -2.81 38.63 11.42
CA ASN A 281 -3.88 37.78 10.94
C ASN A 281 -3.34 36.40 10.55
N CYS A 282 -3.70 35.37 11.28
CA CYS A 282 -3.31 33.97 11.07
C CYS A 282 -4.52 33.06 10.77
N SER A 283 -5.65 33.64 10.36
CA SER A 283 -6.90 32.91 10.14
C SER A 283 -7.07 32.32 8.73
N GLY A 284 -6.18 32.69 7.79
CA GLY A 284 -6.21 32.23 6.41
C GLY A 284 -5.27 31.05 6.14
N SER A 285 -4.91 30.87 4.87
CA SER A 285 -3.98 29.81 4.45
C SER A 285 -2.60 29.89 5.11
N ASN A 286 -2.13 31.09 5.49
CA ASN A 286 -0.92 31.34 6.28
C ASN A 286 -1.07 32.63 7.10
N CYS A 287 -0.20 32.86 8.10
CA CYS A 287 -0.15 34.18 8.74
C CYS A 287 0.23 35.28 7.74
N GLY A 288 -0.57 36.36 7.72
CA GLY A 288 -0.44 37.49 6.80
C GLY A 288 -1.06 37.27 5.43
N SER A 289 -1.73 36.14 5.18
CA SER A 289 -2.37 35.89 3.89
C SER A 289 -3.62 36.74 3.68
N GLY A 290 -3.87 37.14 2.42
CA GLY A 290 -5.01 37.99 2.05
C GLY A 290 -6.36 37.26 1.99
N ASP A 291 -6.39 35.95 2.21
CA ASP A 291 -7.59 35.13 2.21
C ASP A 291 -8.18 34.91 3.61
N GLY A 292 -7.52 35.38 4.68
CA GLY A 292 -8.01 35.23 6.05
C GLY A 292 -9.33 35.95 6.36
N ASP A 293 -9.87 35.67 7.54
CA ASP A 293 -11.05 36.35 8.07
C ASP A 293 -10.80 37.87 8.19
N SER A 294 -11.86 38.65 7.94
CA SER A 294 -11.80 40.11 8.10
C SER A 294 -11.61 40.50 9.56
N PHE A 295 -10.62 41.35 9.84
CA PHE A 295 -10.34 41.86 11.18
C PHE A 295 -10.78 43.33 11.28
N ASN A 296 -11.99 43.57 11.79
CA ASN A 296 -12.64 44.89 11.82
C ASN A 296 -13.24 45.24 13.20
N PRO A 297 -12.45 45.30 14.28
CA PRO A 297 -12.92 45.78 15.58
C PRO A 297 -13.39 47.25 15.50
N GLY A 298 -14.58 47.54 15.99
CA GLY A 298 -15.23 48.85 15.88
C GLY A 298 -15.82 49.41 17.19
N GLY A 299 -15.60 48.74 18.32
CA GLY A 299 -16.10 49.17 19.63
C GLY A 299 -15.07 49.93 20.46
N SER A 300 -15.30 49.98 21.77
CA SER A 300 -14.51 50.76 22.74
C SER A 300 -13.90 49.95 23.88
N TRP A 301 -14.24 48.66 24.00
CA TRP A 301 -13.77 47.80 25.07
C TRP A 301 -12.29 47.46 24.90
N GLU A 302 -11.61 47.36 26.03
CA GLU A 302 -10.26 46.79 26.09
C GLU A 302 -10.26 45.32 25.66
N TRP A 303 -9.13 44.88 25.10
CA TRP A 303 -8.97 43.48 24.76
C TRP A 303 -8.71 42.63 26.00
N PRO A 304 -9.19 41.38 26.02
CA PRO A 304 -8.97 40.49 27.15
C PRO A 304 -7.52 40.00 27.26
N ILE A 305 -6.68 40.30 26.27
CA ILE A 305 -5.29 39.86 26.16
C ILE A 305 -4.40 41.01 25.68
N THR A 306 -3.11 40.93 26.01
CA THR A 306 -2.12 41.97 25.68
C THR A 306 -1.71 41.90 24.20
N PRO A 307 -1.60 43.02 23.47
CA PRO A 307 -1.04 43.03 22.13
C PRO A 307 0.48 42.74 22.12
N LYS A 308 1.08 42.34 21.00
CA LYS A 308 0.49 42.07 19.68
C LYS A 308 -0.27 40.74 19.66
N ILE A 309 -1.52 40.77 19.18
CA ILE A 309 -2.35 39.57 19.14
C ILE A 309 -2.14 38.79 17.84
N LYS A 310 -2.23 37.46 17.90
CA LYS A 310 -2.38 36.57 16.74
C LYS A 310 -3.83 36.16 16.64
N PHE A 311 -4.45 36.43 15.49
CA PHE A 311 -5.85 36.17 15.23
C PHE A 311 -6.01 34.91 14.38
N SER A 312 -6.56 33.84 14.94
CA SER A 312 -6.64 32.53 14.29
C SER A 312 -8.01 32.21 13.70
N GLN A 313 -9.10 32.76 14.24
CA GLN A 313 -10.45 32.53 13.69
C GLN A 313 -11.43 33.63 14.10
N GLY A 314 -12.23 34.12 13.16
CA GLY A 314 -13.25 35.16 13.37
C GLY A 314 -14.60 34.66 13.87
N TYR A 315 -15.56 35.57 13.95
CA TYR A 315 -16.95 35.24 14.28
C TYR A 315 -17.76 34.86 13.03
N GLY A 316 -18.59 33.82 13.13
CA GLY A 316 -19.54 33.40 12.11
C GLY A 316 -18.98 32.42 11.07
N SER A 317 -19.30 32.66 9.80
CA SER A 317 -18.87 31.79 8.69
C SER A 317 -17.45 32.14 8.24
N THR A 318 -16.47 31.57 8.93
CA THR A 318 -15.04 31.86 8.82
C THR A 318 -14.34 31.12 7.69
N TRP A 319 -13.12 31.54 7.37
CA TRP A 319 -12.24 30.87 6.42
C TRP A 319 -12.01 29.41 6.81
N ALA A 320 -11.75 29.12 8.09
CA ALA A 320 -11.54 27.76 8.57
C ALA A 320 -12.78 26.86 8.36
N VAL A 321 -13.99 27.38 8.61
CA VAL A 321 -15.25 26.65 8.34
C VAL A 321 -15.41 26.36 6.84
N LYS A 322 -15.04 27.29 5.97
CA LYS A 322 -15.23 27.16 4.50
C LYS A 322 -14.18 26.29 3.83
N ASN A 323 -12.94 26.32 4.32
CA ASN A 323 -11.78 25.81 3.58
C ASN A 323 -11.07 24.64 4.28
N THR A 324 -11.47 24.27 5.50
CA THR A 324 -10.82 23.19 6.25
C THR A 324 -11.81 22.12 6.72
N TRP A 325 -11.28 21.07 7.34
CA TRP A 325 -12.09 19.99 7.90
C TRP A 325 -13.02 20.42 9.03
N VAL A 326 -12.76 21.56 9.67
CA VAL A 326 -13.54 22.12 10.78
C VAL A 326 -15.00 22.38 10.38
N GLY A 327 -15.26 22.74 9.11
CA GLY A 327 -16.61 22.91 8.57
C GLY A 327 -17.49 21.66 8.62
N ARG A 328 -16.91 20.47 8.85
CA ARG A 328 -17.64 19.21 9.07
C ARG A 328 -18.10 19.02 10.52
N VAL A 329 -17.64 19.87 11.44
CA VAL A 329 -17.97 19.85 12.86
C VAL A 329 -19.00 20.92 13.19
N TYR A 330 -18.75 22.15 12.73
CA TYR A 330 -19.66 23.28 12.90
C TYR A 330 -19.65 24.19 11.67
N SER A 331 -20.78 24.85 11.42
CA SER A 331 -20.97 25.78 10.31
C SER A 331 -20.84 27.25 10.71
N PHE A 332 -20.70 27.53 12.01
CA PHE A 332 -20.69 28.88 12.57
C PHE A 332 -19.78 28.93 13.81
N HIS A 333 -18.82 29.85 13.81
CA HIS A 333 -17.95 30.11 14.95
C HIS A 333 -18.59 31.17 15.86
N ASN A 334 -18.74 30.87 17.15
CA ASN A 334 -19.57 31.66 18.07
C ASN A 334 -18.77 32.69 18.89
N GLY A 335 -17.49 32.86 18.59
CA GLY A 335 -16.60 33.81 19.23
C GLY A 335 -15.46 34.22 18.30
N ILE A 336 -14.36 34.66 18.89
CA ILE A 336 -13.09 34.87 18.20
C ILE A 336 -11.99 34.06 18.88
N ASP A 337 -11.06 33.54 18.08
CA ASP A 337 -9.87 32.85 18.58
C ASP A 337 -8.65 33.73 18.41
N VAL A 338 -8.05 34.07 19.54
CA VAL A 338 -6.92 34.99 19.60
C VAL A 338 -5.90 34.53 20.62
N ASN A 339 -4.63 34.80 20.36
CA ASN A 339 -3.56 34.59 21.33
C ASN A 339 -2.68 35.83 21.42
N SER A 340 -1.99 36.04 22.53
CA SER A 340 -1.02 37.13 22.68
C SER A 340 0.39 36.61 22.44
N SER A 341 1.19 37.40 21.72
CA SER A 341 2.58 37.04 21.43
C SER A 341 3.53 37.23 22.62
N SER A 342 3.07 37.87 23.70
CA SER A 342 3.93 38.35 24.80
C SER A 342 3.47 37.92 26.20
N SER A 343 2.24 37.44 26.36
CA SER A 343 1.70 37.04 27.67
C SER A 343 0.54 36.04 27.52
N SER A 344 0.42 35.08 28.43
CA SER A 344 -0.76 34.22 28.51
C SER A 344 -1.87 34.79 29.39
N GLU A 345 -1.69 35.99 29.95
CA GLU A 345 -2.63 36.62 30.88
C GLU A 345 -3.97 36.97 30.21
N VAL A 346 -5.07 36.64 30.89
CA VAL A 346 -6.44 37.02 30.48
C VAL A 346 -7.04 37.97 31.51
N LYS A 347 -7.63 39.06 31.01
CA LYS A 347 -8.21 40.15 31.80
C LYS A 347 -9.70 40.34 31.49
N ALA A 348 -10.43 40.83 32.49
CA ALA A 348 -11.84 41.23 32.33
C ALA A 348 -11.95 42.42 31.37
N VAL A 349 -12.84 42.33 30.37
CA VAL A 349 -13.02 43.42 29.39
C VAL A 349 -13.86 44.58 29.93
N LYS A 350 -14.70 44.31 30.93
CA LYS A 350 -15.52 45.26 31.70
C LYS A 350 -15.73 44.72 33.12
N ALA A 351 -16.22 45.58 34.02
CA ALA A 351 -16.58 45.16 35.37
C ALA A 351 -17.81 44.22 35.37
N GLY A 352 -17.93 43.40 36.41
CA GLY A 352 -19.05 42.47 36.56
C GLY A 352 -18.84 41.43 37.66
N THR A 353 -19.72 40.44 37.71
CA THR A 353 -19.60 39.28 38.61
C THR A 353 -18.89 38.14 37.88
N LEU A 354 -17.77 37.68 38.46
CA LEU A 354 -16.94 36.60 37.92
C LEU A 354 -17.45 35.24 38.37
N TYR A 355 -17.62 34.33 37.42
CA TYR A 355 -17.88 32.91 37.62
C TYR A 355 -16.76 32.07 37.02
N ARG A 356 -16.32 31.06 37.77
CA ARG A 356 -15.38 30.03 37.31
C ARG A 356 -16.17 28.78 36.99
N GLY A 357 -16.07 28.32 35.75
CA GLY A 357 -16.91 27.24 35.26
C GLY A 357 -16.13 26.15 34.54
N SER A 358 -16.70 24.94 34.55
CA SER A 358 -16.24 23.92 33.61
C SER A 358 -17.36 23.04 33.10
N TYR A 359 -17.16 22.46 31.92
CA TYR A 359 -18.06 21.45 31.35
C TYR A 359 -17.25 20.24 30.89
N ALA A 360 -17.68 19.05 31.29
CA ALA A 360 -17.12 17.80 30.81
C ALA A 360 -17.99 17.28 29.65
N ALA A 361 -17.44 17.29 28.44
CA ALA A 361 -18.12 16.71 27.28
C ALA A 361 -18.22 15.20 27.40
N SER A 362 -19.08 14.60 26.56
CA SER A 362 -19.25 13.14 26.46
C SER A 362 -17.95 12.34 26.27
N SER A 363 -16.91 12.99 25.74
CA SER A 363 -15.55 12.45 25.55
C SER A 363 -14.72 12.32 26.85
N GLY A 364 -15.21 12.85 27.98
CA GLY A 364 -14.46 12.96 29.23
C GLY A 364 -13.49 14.14 29.28
N CYS A 365 -13.37 14.92 28.20
CA CYS A 365 -12.58 16.15 28.19
C CYS A 365 -13.30 17.28 28.93
N ARG A 366 -12.60 17.95 29.85
CA ARG A 366 -13.14 19.05 30.65
C ARG A 366 -12.67 20.40 30.12
N LEU A 367 -13.58 21.18 29.55
CA LEU A 367 -13.34 22.56 29.15
C LEU A 367 -13.53 23.48 30.37
N ARG A 368 -12.47 24.18 30.76
CA ARG A 368 -12.53 25.25 31.76
C ARG A 368 -12.82 26.57 31.07
N TYR A 369 -13.63 27.40 31.73
CA TYR A 369 -13.93 28.74 31.27
C TYR A 369 -14.16 29.69 32.44
N VAL A 370 -14.04 30.96 32.16
CA VAL A 370 -14.53 32.03 33.01
C VAL A 370 -15.73 32.67 32.33
N ARG A 371 -16.78 33.00 33.09
CA ARG A 371 -17.88 33.86 32.65
C ARG A 371 -17.89 35.12 33.49
N ILE A 372 -18.10 36.28 32.87
CA ILE A 372 -18.37 37.53 33.58
C ILE A 372 -19.77 38.00 33.19
N ASP A 373 -20.64 38.08 34.18
CA ASP A 373 -21.96 38.72 34.11
C ASP A 373 -21.76 40.22 34.33
N HIS A 374 -21.92 41.03 33.29
CA HIS A 374 -21.57 42.45 33.36
C HIS A 374 -22.64 43.28 34.07
N ASP A 375 -22.19 44.28 34.83
CA ASP A 375 -23.10 45.14 35.62
C ASP A 375 -24.00 46.02 34.73
N ASP A 376 -23.55 46.33 33.51
CA ASP A 376 -24.23 47.23 32.57
C ASP A 376 -24.87 46.43 31.42
N GLY A 377 -26.09 45.95 31.64
CA GLY A 377 -26.96 45.31 30.65
C GLY A 377 -26.93 43.77 30.66
N ASP A 378 -27.69 43.14 29.75
CA ASP A 378 -27.83 41.67 29.70
C ASP A 378 -26.66 40.98 28.99
N LEU A 379 -25.43 41.41 29.24
CA LEU A 379 -24.22 40.94 28.55
C LEU A 379 -23.38 40.02 29.43
N ASP A 380 -23.11 38.83 28.91
CA ASP A 380 -22.10 37.92 29.42
C ASP A 380 -20.88 37.89 28.51
N THR A 381 -19.70 37.78 29.10
CA THR A 381 -18.48 37.40 28.37
C THR A 381 -17.94 36.06 28.84
N PHE A 382 -17.53 35.22 27.88
CA PHE A 382 -16.94 33.93 28.15
C PHE A 382 -15.50 33.87 27.65
N TYR A 383 -14.64 33.29 28.48
CA TYR A 383 -13.22 33.14 28.26
C TYR A 383 -12.88 31.66 28.36
N LEU A 384 -12.61 31.01 27.24
CA LEU A 384 -12.41 29.56 27.17
C LEU A 384 -10.96 29.21 26.78
N HIS A 385 -10.58 27.95 26.96
CA HIS A 385 -9.20 27.46 26.82
C HIS A 385 -8.22 28.11 27.78
N ILE A 386 -8.67 28.27 29.03
CA ILE A 386 -7.93 28.95 30.09
C ILE A 386 -7.73 28.08 31.33
N ASN A 387 -6.81 28.50 32.20
CA ASN A 387 -6.63 28.06 33.58
C ASN A 387 -6.87 29.24 34.53
N TYR A 388 -7.44 28.99 35.72
CA TYR A 388 -7.76 30.00 36.73
C TYR A 388 -7.56 29.49 38.17
#